data_AF-A0A3D2IIK5-F1
#
_entry.id   AF-A0A3D2IIK5-F1
#
_cell.length_a   1.000
_cell.length_b   1.000
_cell.length_c   1.000
_cell.angle_alpha   90.00
_cell.angle_beta   90.00
_cell.angle_gamma   90.00
#
_symmetry.space_group_name_H-M   'P 1'
#
loop_
_entity.id
_entity.type
_entity.pdbx_description
1 polymer ?
#
loop_
_entity_poly.entity_id
_entity_poly.type
_entity_poly.pdbx_seq_one_letter_code
_entity_poly.pdbx_strand_id
1 'polypeptide(L)'
;MSSIEIEKTLYRIIQGRLRYKVHDDLVLYIHEPTPELIFESYEVYDDAYDEAYRKGVFVKQEIMPILLENDYWSPLDDKEAERLQKEIENKKLECFQNFVHKKQLLKLKRELARLQSLWGKATSKKFSLDNITCSGTASYTRSVFMIEKTTKFADGSPYDWKEVSVSTAARFYRENSVPEETLREIARSEPWRGMWNGGKGTQLFGVPFSKITALQSRLCSYSRMYDSVFEHPESPNDKVIEDDDCLDGWFIFQKRKREKEKKQSEIDGMITNEKIRNADEIYVVAQNREDASEIYNINDPTARNIIRERDQKITGKEGIKFTELDDVQRQLQVEKNKKFADTMRSNRT
;
A
#
# COMPACT_ATOMS: atom_id res chain seq x y z
N MET A 1 14.17 12.66 11.45
CA MET A 1 15.06 13.76 11.01
C MET A 1 15.07 14.85 12.07
N SER A 2 16.00 15.81 12.01
CA SER A 2 15.87 17.02 12.82
C SER A 2 14.73 17.91 12.30
N SER A 3 14.12 18.73 13.17
CA SER A 3 13.06 19.68 12.77
C SER A 3 13.48 20.57 11.59
N ILE A 4 14.75 20.98 11.56
CA ILE A 4 15.31 21.84 10.52
C ILE A 4 15.38 21.11 9.16
N GLU A 5 15.72 19.82 9.14
CA GLU A 5 15.77 19.03 7.90
C GLU A 5 14.38 18.83 7.29
N ILE A 6 13.36 18.63 8.13
CA ILE A 6 11.96 18.51 7.73
C ILE A 6 11.50 19.82 7.11
N GLU A 7 11.74 20.96 7.77
CA GLU A 7 11.39 22.28 7.24
C GLU A 7 12.12 22.60 5.94
N LYS A 8 13.43 22.31 5.86
CA LYS A 8 14.21 22.48 4.63
C LYS A 8 13.62 21.67 3.47
N THR A 9 13.20 20.43 3.74
CA THR A 9 12.58 19.57 2.74
C THR A 9 11.20 20.06 2.35
N LEU A 10 10.41 20.55 3.31
CA LEU A 10 9.12 21.20 3.06
C LEU A 10 9.28 22.40 2.11
N TYR A 11 10.20 23.32 2.38
CA TYR A 11 10.42 24.48 1.52
C TYR A 11 10.95 24.09 0.13
N ARG A 12 11.74 23.02 0.01
CA ARG A 12 12.11 22.44 -1.30
C ARG A 12 10.88 21.99 -2.08
N ILE A 13 9.95 21.29 -1.45
CA ILE A 13 8.69 20.83 -2.08
C ILE A 13 7.84 22.03 -2.49
N ILE A 14 7.69 23.02 -1.60
CA ILE A 14 6.94 24.26 -1.89
C ILE A 14 7.51 24.98 -3.11
N GLN A 15 8.84 25.12 -3.19
CA GLN A 15 9.48 25.79 -4.31
C GLN A 15 9.48 24.98 -5.63
N GLY A 16 9.22 23.67 -5.57
CA GLY A 16 9.21 22.82 -6.77
C GLY A 16 10.57 22.73 -7.48
N ARG A 17 11.68 22.82 -6.73
CA ARG A 17 13.04 22.71 -7.28
C ARG A 17 14.03 22.18 -6.25
N LEU A 18 15.04 21.47 -6.74
CA LEU A 18 16.17 21.00 -5.96
C LEU A 18 17.37 21.92 -6.17
N ARG A 19 17.93 22.45 -5.07
CA ARG A 19 19.17 23.24 -5.09
C ARG A 19 20.39 22.31 -5.10
N TYR A 20 21.24 22.46 -6.11
CA TYR A 20 22.49 21.71 -6.28
C TYR A 20 23.68 22.67 -6.18
N LYS A 21 24.36 22.69 -5.02
CA LYS A 21 25.60 23.45 -4.83
C LYS A 21 26.77 22.59 -5.29
N VAL A 22 27.41 22.94 -6.40
CA VAL A 22 28.55 22.20 -6.97
C VAL A 22 29.83 22.60 -6.22
N HIS A 23 30.07 23.90 -6.11
CA HIS A 23 31.07 24.54 -5.25
C HIS A 23 30.57 25.93 -4.85
N ASP A 24 31.43 26.78 -4.26
CA ASP A 24 31.00 28.07 -3.71
C ASP A 24 30.46 29.05 -4.77
N ASP A 25 31.06 29.07 -5.97
CA ASP A 25 30.68 29.96 -7.06
C ASP A 25 29.63 29.39 -8.03
N LEU A 26 29.35 28.09 -7.95
CA LEU A 26 28.41 27.41 -8.86
C LEU A 26 27.25 26.76 -8.10
N VAL A 27 26.07 27.35 -8.24
CA VAL A 27 24.81 26.85 -7.70
C VAL A 27 23.81 26.67 -8.84
N LEU A 28 23.33 25.44 -8.99
CA LEU A 28 22.33 25.05 -9.97
C LEU A 28 21.00 24.77 -9.27
N TYR A 29 19.92 24.93 -10.03
CA TYR A 29 18.56 24.60 -9.61
C TYR A 29 17.97 23.63 -10.62
N ILE A 30 17.62 22.43 -10.15
CA ILE A 30 16.92 21.42 -10.94
C ILE A 30 15.44 21.57 -10.63
N HIS A 31 14.71 22.17 -11.56
CA HIS A 31 13.28 22.42 -11.40
C HIS A 31 12.46 21.16 -11.65
N GLU A 32 11.31 21.05 -10.99
CA GLU A 32 10.30 20.09 -11.41
C GLU A 32 9.72 20.54 -12.77
N PRO A 33 9.49 19.61 -13.69
CA PRO A 33 9.05 19.94 -15.03
C PRO A 33 7.61 20.45 -15.06
N THR A 34 7.30 21.31 -16.02
CA THR A 34 5.92 21.76 -16.25
C THR A 34 5.13 20.69 -17.03
N PRO A 35 3.79 20.71 -17.00
CA PRO A 35 2.97 19.79 -17.79
C PRO A 35 3.31 19.80 -19.28
N GLU A 36 3.64 20.98 -19.82
CA GLU A 36 4.03 21.15 -21.23
C GLU A 36 5.35 20.44 -21.54
N LEU A 37 6.36 20.60 -20.67
CA LEU A 37 7.64 19.91 -20.83
C LEU A 37 7.50 18.39 -20.64
N ILE A 38 6.61 17.95 -19.74
CA ILE A 38 6.28 16.53 -19.58
C ILE A 38 5.67 15.99 -20.87
N PHE A 39 4.75 16.72 -21.51
CA PHE A 39 4.17 16.32 -22.77
C PHE A 39 5.23 16.24 -23.88
N GLU A 40 6.04 17.27 -24.07
CA GLU A 40 7.16 17.29 -25.03
C GLU A 40 8.13 16.13 -24.81
N SER A 41 8.39 15.78 -23.55
CA SER A 41 9.28 14.66 -23.23
C SER A 41 8.76 13.28 -23.67
N TYR A 42 7.44 13.14 -23.92
CA TYR A 42 6.89 11.91 -24.50
C TYR A 42 7.18 11.81 -25.99
N GLU A 43 7.20 12.94 -26.72
CA GLU A 43 7.64 12.94 -28.12
C GLU A 43 9.11 12.51 -28.23
N VAL A 44 9.98 13.04 -27.36
CA VAL A 44 11.39 12.59 -27.25
C VAL A 44 11.50 11.10 -26.94
N TYR A 45 10.58 10.56 -26.14
CA TYR A 45 10.56 9.13 -25.83
C TYR A 45 10.18 8.30 -27.06
N ASP A 46 9.11 8.68 -27.75
CA ASP A 46 8.61 7.96 -28.91
C ASP A 46 9.66 7.95 -30.03
N ASP A 47 10.30 9.09 -30.31
CA ASP A 47 11.40 9.20 -31.29
C ASP A 47 12.58 8.30 -30.92
N ALA A 48 13.01 8.31 -29.66
CA ALA A 48 14.12 7.49 -29.19
C ALA A 48 13.78 6.00 -29.19
N TYR A 49 12.53 5.65 -28.92
CA TYR A 49 12.04 4.27 -28.99
C TYR A 49 12.08 3.76 -30.43
N ASP A 50 11.53 4.52 -31.36
CA ASP A 50 11.49 4.19 -32.78
C ASP A 50 12.90 4.04 -33.36
N GLU A 51 13.81 4.94 -32.99
CA GLU A 51 15.21 4.85 -33.41
C GLU A 51 15.88 3.59 -32.85
N ALA A 52 15.70 3.29 -31.56
CA ALA A 52 16.25 2.09 -30.93
C ALA A 52 15.70 0.81 -31.60
N TYR A 53 14.40 0.78 -31.89
CA TYR A 53 13.76 -0.33 -32.58
C TYR A 53 14.35 -0.55 -33.98
N ARG A 54 14.51 0.52 -34.77
CA ARG A 54 15.14 0.45 -36.11
C ARG A 54 16.59 -0.02 -36.07
N LYS A 55 17.31 0.24 -34.96
CA LYS A 55 18.68 -0.24 -34.72
C LYS A 55 18.73 -1.69 -34.22
N GLY A 56 17.60 -2.36 -34.07
CA GLY A 56 17.52 -3.74 -33.61
C GLY A 56 17.75 -3.91 -32.10
N VAL A 57 17.50 -2.87 -31.31
CA VAL A 57 17.48 -2.99 -29.84
C VAL A 57 16.27 -3.85 -29.43
N PHE A 58 16.43 -4.66 -28.39
CA PHE A 58 15.39 -5.59 -27.97
C PHE A 58 14.09 -4.88 -27.55
N VAL A 59 12.94 -5.45 -27.91
CA VAL A 59 11.67 -5.11 -27.26
C VAL A 59 11.49 -5.94 -25.99
N LYS A 60 10.61 -5.48 -25.09
CA LYS A 60 10.43 -6.12 -23.78
C LYS A 60 10.08 -7.61 -23.89
N GLN A 61 9.27 -7.98 -24.87
CA GLN A 61 8.85 -9.35 -25.12
C GLN A 61 10.02 -10.26 -25.52
N GLU A 62 11.05 -9.72 -26.17
CA GLU A 62 12.24 -10.48 -26.60
C GLU A 62 13.25 -10.67 -25.45
N ILE A 63 13.26 -9.76 -24.47
CA ILE A 63 14.08 -9.91 -23.26
C ILE A 63 13.52 -10.98 -22.31
N MET A 64 12.21 -11.22 -22.31
CA MET A 64 11.60 -12.18 -21.37
C MET A 64 12.16 -13.62 -21.50
N PRO A 65 12.31 -14.20 -22.70
CA PRO A 65 13.02 -15.47 -22.89
C PRO A 65 14.47 -15.43 -22.39
N ILE A 66 15.21 -14.36 -22.67
CA ILE A 66 16.61 -14.21 -22.25
C ILE A 66 16.72 -14.22 -20.72
N LEU A 67 15.81 -13.52 -20.03
CA LEU A 67 15.75 -13.51 -18.57
C LEU A 67 15.48 -14.91 -17.99
N LEU A 68 14.61 -15.69 -18.66
CA LEU A 68 14.24 -17.03 -18.24
C LEU A 68 15.37 -18.04 -18.50
N GLU A 69 15.96 -18.01 -19.70
CA GLU A 69 17.02 -18.94 -20.12
C GLU A 69 18.32 -18.76 -19.32
N ASN A 70 18.58 -17.55 -18.82
CA ASN A 70 19.77 -17.21 -18.04
C ASN A 70 19.51 -17.16 -16.52
N ASP A 71 18.36 -17.66 -16.05
CA ASP A 71 17.95 -17.69 -14.64
C ASP A 71 17.96 -16.32 -13.92
N TYR A 72 17.82 -15.22 -14.67
CA TYR A 72 17.70 -13.88 -14.09
C TYR A 72 16.31 -13.64 -13.48
N TRP A 73 15.28 -14.22 -14.09
CA TRP A 73 13.89 -14.13 -13.62
C TRP A 73 13.06 -15.31 -14.14
N SER A 74 12.05 -15.71 -13.36
CA SER A 74 11.06 -16.72 -13.74
C SER A 74 9.64 -16.29 -13.31
N PRO A 75 8.58 -16.89 -13.88
CA PRO A 75 7.21 -16.70 -13.38
C PRO A 75 7.01 -17.07 -11.90
N LEU A 76 7.91 -17.86 -11.31
CA LEU A 76 7.89 -18.16 -9.87
C LEU A 76 8.31 -16.94 -9.04
N ASP A 77 9.20 -16.09 -9.55
CA ASP A 77 9.59 -14.85 -8.87
C ASP A 77 8.42 -13.85 -8.80
N ASP A 78 7.58 -13.77 -9.84
CA ASP A 78 6.37 -12.95 -9.83
C ASP A 78 5.35 -13.48 -8.79
N LYS A 79 5.12 -14.80 -8.74
CA LYS A 79 4.28 -15.42 -7.71
C LYS A 79 4.82 -15.21 -6.30
N GLU A 80 6.13 -15.26 -6.13
CA GLU A 80 6.80 -14.99 -4.87
C GLU A 80 6.65 -13.53 -4.46
N ALA A 81 6.76 -12.58 -5.39
CA ALA A 81 6.51 -11.17 -5.14
C ALA A 81 5.06 -10.92 -4.69
N GLU A 82 4.07 -11.53 -5.36
CA GLU A 82 2.67 -11.45 -4.93
C GLU A 82 2.43 -12.05 -3.54
N ARG A 83 3.07 -13.20 -3.24
CA ARG A 83 3.01 -13.83 -1.92
C ARG A 83 3.61 -12.91 -0.85
N LEU A 84 4.80 -12.37 -1.09
CA LEU A 84 5.48 -11.45 -0.18
C LEU A 84 4.67 -10.18 0.06
N GLN A 85 3.98 -9.65 -0.96
CA GLN A 85 3.10 -8.50 -0.82
C GLN A 85 1.95 -8.78 0.15
N LYS A 86 1.29 -9.94 0.03
CA LYS A 86 0.24 -10.36 0.98
C LYS A 86 0.78 -10.55 2.40
N GLU A 87 1.99 -11.09 2.55
CA GLU A 87 2.65 -11.23 3.85
C GLU A 87 3.00 -9.88 4.48
N ILE A 88 3.48 -8.92 3.69
CA ILE A 88 3.74 -7.54 4.14
C ILE A 88 2.45 -6.91 4.68
N GLU A 89 1.33 -7.03 3.96
CA GLU A 89 0.05 -6.50 4.44
C GLU A 89 -0.40 -7.15 5.76
N ASN A 90 -0.32 -8.48 5.84
CA ASN A 90 -0.67 -9.19 7.08
C ASN A 90 0.26 -8.81 8.23
N LYS A 91 1.55 -8.63 7.96
CA LYS A 91 2.53 -8.23 8.97
C LYS A 91 2.30 -6.80 9.46
N LYS A 92 1.89 -5.87 8.59
CA LYS A 92 1.45 -4.52 8.99
C LYS A 92 0.23 -4.57 9.92
N LEU A 93 -0.74 -5.43 9.60
CA LEU A 93 -1.90 -5.67 10.48
C LEU A 93 -1.47 -6.23 11.85
N GLU A 94 -0.55 -7.20 11.87
CA GLU A 94 0.02 -7.73 13.13
C GLU A 94 0.74 -6.65 13.95
N CYS A 95 1.50 -5.75 13.29
CA CYS A 95 2.14 -4.61 13.96
C CYS A 95 1.09 -3.74 14.67
N PHE A 96 0.02 -3.37 13.97
CA PHE A 96 -1.08 -2.59 14.56
C PHE A 96 -1.74 -3.31 15.75
N GLN A 97 -2.09 -4.59 15.60
CA GLN A 97 -2.72 -5.38 16.66
C GLN A 97 -1.82 -5.58 17.89
N ASN A 98 -0.50 -5.61 17.70
CA ASN A 98 0.49 -5.78 18.77
C ASN A 98 1.13 -4.45 19.20
N PHE A 99 0.53 -3.31 18.85
CA PHE A 99 1.12 -1.99 19.11
C PHE A 99 1.48 -1.75 20.58
N VAL A 100 0.63 -2.21 21.50
CA VAL A 100 0.84 -2.09 22.95
C VAL A 100 1.99 -2.97 23.47
N HIS A 101 2.37 -4.01 22.72
CA HIS A 101 3.41 -4.98 23.08
C HIS A 101 4.76 -4.63 22.45
N LYS A 102 5.42 -3.58 22.96
CA LYS A 102 6.66 -2.99 22.40
C LYS A 102 7.73 -4.00 21.94
N LYS A 103 8.02 -5.02 22.76
CA LYS A 103 9.05 -6.04 22.42
C LYS A 103 8.64 -6.87 21.21
N GLN A 104 7.37 -7.27 21.14
CA GLN A 104 6.82 -8.01 20.02
C GLN A 104 6.75 -7.13 18.78
N LEU A 105 6.29 -5.87 18.92
CA LEU A 105 6.23 -4.89 17.84
C LEU A 105 7.60 -4.69 17.17
N LEU A 106 8.66 -4.50 17.96
CA LEU A 106 10.02 -4.35 17.41
C LEU A 106 10.47 -5.58 16.61
N LYS A 107 10.10 -6.79 17.04
CA LYS A 107 10.40 -8.02 16.31
C LYS A 107 9.63 -8.05 14.98
N LEU A 108 8.33 -7.74 15.00
CA LEU A 108 7.48 -7.70 13.82
C LEU A 108 7.98 -6.67 12.80
N LYS A 109 8.41 -5.49 13.24
CA LYS A 109 8.98 -4.45 12.36
C LYS A 109 10.28 -4.87 11.67
N ARG A 110 11.17 -5.56 12.38
CA ARG A 110 12.39 -6.12 11.75
C ARG A 110 12.05 -7.17 10.70
N GLU A 111 11.05 -8.01 10.97
CA GLU A 111 10.57 -8.99 10.01
C GLU A 111 9.92 -8.31 8.79
N LEU A 112 9.11 -7.28 9.01
CA LEU A 112 8.49 -6.47 7.96
C LEU A 112 9.54 -5.84 7.03
N ALA A 113 10.58 -5.20 7.59
CA ALA A 113 11.67 -4.63 6.82
C ALA A 113 12.40 -5.69 5.97
N ARG A 114 12.59 -6.90 6.52
CA ARG A 114 13.17 -8.02 5.77
C ARG A 114 12.26 -8.45 4.61
N LEU A 115 10.94 -8.56 4.84
CA LEU A 115 9.97 -8.92 3.80
C LEU A 115 9.93 -7.87 2.69
N GLN A 116 9.92 -6.58 3.02
CA GLN A 116 9.98 -5.48 2.06
C GLN A 116 11.27 -5.53 1.22
N SER A 117 12.42 -5.81 1.86
CA SER A 117 13.69 -5.99 1.14
C SER A 117 13.66 -7.18 0.17
N LEU A 118 13.09 -8.31 0.59
CA LEU A 118 12.93 -9.49 -0.27
C LEU A 118 11.98 -9.22 -1.44
N TRP A 119 10.87 -8.53 -1.18
CA TRP A 119 9.90 -8.14 -2.20
C TRP A 119 10.53 -7.20 -3.24
N GLY A 120 11.32 -6.22 -2.79
CA GLY A 120 12.07 -5.34 -3.69
C GLY A 120 13.09 -6.09 -4.56
N LYS A 121 13.73 -7.14 -4.02
CA LYS A 121 14.63 -8.00 -4.81
C LYS A 121 13.88 -8.87 -5.81
N ALA A 122 12.75 -9.46 -5.42
CA ALA A 122 11.95 -10.29 -6.32
C ALA A 122 11.38 -9.48 -7.49
N THR A 123 10.87 -8.28 -7.21
CA THR A 123 10.30 -7.39 -8.23
C THR A 123 11.35 -6.80 -9.17
N SER A 124 12.57 -6.53 -8.70
CA SER A 124 13.62 -5.93 -9.54
C SER A 124 14.21 -6.89 -10.58
N LYS A 125 14.19 -8.20 -10.32
CA LYS A 125 14.71 -9.23 -11.23
C LYS A 125 14.17 -9.12 -12.65
N LYS A 126 12.86 -8.88 -12.78
CA LYS A 126 12.15 -8.76 -14.07
C LYS A 126 12.65 -7.59 -14.93
N PHE A 127 13.22 -6.58 -14.30
CA PHE A 127 13.69 -5.35 -14.94
C PHE A 127 15.22 -5.28 -14.99
N SER A 128 15.92 -6.38 -14.67
CA SER A 128 17.39 -6.41 -14.61
C SER A 128 18.08 -6.07 -15.94
N LEU A 129 17.40 -6.32 -17.06
CA LEU A 129 17.85 -6.03 -18.42
C LEU A 129 17.03 -4.92 -19.10
N ASP A 130 16.24 -4.15 -18.35
CA ASP A 130 15.42 -3.08 -18.96
C ASP A 130 16.29 -2.06 -19.69
N ASN A 131 17.51 -1.79 -19.21
CA ASN A 131 18.44 -0.83 -19.79
C ASN A 131 18.87 -1.16 -21.24
N ILE A 132 18.73 -2.41 -21.67
CA ILE A 132 19.04 -2.82 -23.05
C ILE A 132 17.78 -2.98 -23.92
N THR A 133 16.61 -2.58 -23.41
CA THR A 133 15.37 -2.54 -24.19
C THR A 133 15.19 -1.21 -24.90
N CYS A 134 14.37 -1.20 -25.96
CA CYS A 134 13.90 0.03 -26.60
C CYS A 134 13.27 0.98 -25.57
N SER A 135 12.39 0.45 -24.70
CA SER A 135 11.74 1.22 -23.64
C SER A 135 12.71 1.79 -22.62
N GLY A 136 13.75 1.05 -22.25
CA GLY A 136 14.76 1.51 -21.29
C GLY A 136 15.66 2.59 -21.89
N THR A 137 16.08 2.42 -23.14
CA THR A 137 16.85 3.41 -23.89
C THR A 137 16.05 4.70 -24.06
N ALA A 138 14.80 4.61 -24.51
CA ALA A 138 13.89 5.75 -24.62
C ALA A 138 13.64 6.45 -23.27
N SER A 139 13.43 5.67 -22.20
CA SER A 139 13.25 6.21 -20.84
C SER A 139 14.50 6.96 -20.35
N TYR A 140 15.68 6.46 -20.67
CA TYR A 140 16.95 7.10 -20.35
C TYR A 140 17.11 8.41 -21.12
N THR A 141 16.92 8.40 -22.44
CA THR A 141 17.00 9.60 -23.30
C THR A 141 16.02 10.67 -22.82
N ARG A 142 14.77 10.28 -22.53
CA ARG A 142 13.76 11.16 -21.94
C ARG A 142 14.24 11.75 -20.60
N SER A 143 14.80 10.93 -19.72
CA SER A 143 15.29 11.40 -18.41
C SER A 143 16.44 12.40 -18.54
N VAL A 144 17.36 12.19 -19.49
CA VAL A 144 18.45 13.11 -19.81
C VAL A 144 17.89 14.44 -20.31
N PHE A 145 16.98 14.40 -21.30
CA PHE A 145 16.30 15.58 -21.83
C PHE A 145 15.62 16.40 -20.73
N MET A 146 14.92 15.73 -19.81
CA MET A 146 14.24 16.41 -18.70
C MET A 146 15.25 17.18 -17.84
N ILE A 147 16.34 16.53 -17.42
CA ILE A 147 17.38 17.17 -16.62
C ILE A 147 18.02 18.34 -17.37
N GLU A 148 18.25 18.19 -18.68
CA GLU A 148 18.77 19.27 -19.52
C GLU A 148 17.88 20.51 -19.52
N LYS A 149 16.57 20.31 -19.69
CA LYS A 149 15.59 21.39 -19.79
C LYS A 149 15.21 22.00 -18.44
N THR A 150 15.35 21.26 -17.35
CA THR A 150 14.97 21.74 -16.01
C THR A 150 16.12 22.28 -15.18
N THR A 151 17.38 22.06 -15.59
CA THR A 151 18.55 22.55 -14.83
C THR A 151 18.94 23.96 -15.27
N LYS A 152 18.96 24.88 -14.31
CA LYS A 152 19.16 26.31 -14.54
C LYS A 152 20.18 26.90 -13.56
N PHE A 153 20.80 28.00 -13.97
CA PHE A 153 21.56 28.87 -13.09
C PHE A 153 20.63 29.64 -12.12
N ALA A 154 21.20 30.32 -11.14
CA ALA A 154 20.45 31.10 -10.16
C ALA A 154 19.63 32.25 -10.78
N ASP A 155 20.07 32.79 -11.92
CA ASP A 155 19.36 33.81 -12.70
C ASP A 155 18.20 33.24 -13.55
N GLY A 156 18.04 31.91 -13.58
CA GLY A 156 17.03 31.20 -14.34
C GLY A 156 17.41 30.87 -15.78
N SER A 157 18.62 31.23 -16.23
CA SER A 157 19.14 30.85 -17.55
C SER A 157 19.45 29.35 -17.62
N PRO A 158 19.32 28.70 -18.79
CA PRO A 158 19.66 27.29 -18.95
C PRO A 158 21.14 27.02 -18.64
N TYR A 159 21.41 25.90 -17.99
CA TYR A 159 22.80 25.48 -17.70
C TYR A 159 23.53 25.03 -18.99
N ASP A 160 24.83 25.32 -19.10
CA ASP A 160 25.62 25.11 -20.31
C ASP A 160 26.45 23.80 -20.31
N TRP A 161 26.38 23.01 -19.24
CA TRP A 161 27.00 21.69 -19.11
C TRP A 161 28.53 21.65 -19.22
N LYS A 162 29.22 22.79 -19.03
CA LYS A 162 30.69 22.85 -19.14
C LYS A 162 31.43 22.23 -17.96
N GLU A 163 30.90 22.41 -16.75
CA GLU A 163 31.60 21.97 -15.52
C GLU A 163 31.02 20.67 -14.95
N VAL A 164 29.69 20.52 -15.00
CA VAL A 164 28.98 19.34 -14.51
C VAL A 164 28.22 18.69 -15.67
N SER A 165 28.36 17.38 -15.81
CA SER A 165 27.62 16.63 -16.83
C SER A 165 26.15 16.43 -16.46
N VAL A 166 25.30 16.22 -17.48
CA VAL A 166 23.89 15.85 -17.30
C VAL A 166 23.75 14.59 -16.46
N SER A 167 24.62 13.60 -16.68
CA SER A 167 24.62 12.35 -15.91
C SER A 167 24.89 12.58 -14.41
N THR A 168 25.77 13.53 -14.08
CA THR A 168 26.08 13.89 -12.69
C THR A 168 24.91 14.61 -12.04
N ALA A 169 24.30 15.58 -12.73
CA ALA A 169 23.11 16.27 -12.25
C ALA A 169 21.91 15.31 -12.07
N ALA A 170 21.70 14.40 -13.03
CA ALA A 170 20.65 13.38 -12.96
C ALA A 170 20.86 12.42 -11.77
N ARG A 171 22.11 12.02 -11.50
CA ARG A 171 22.46 11.23 -10.31
C ARG A 171 22.15 12.02 -9.04
N PHE A 172 22.58 13.27 -8.95
CA PHE A 172 22.30 14.14 -7.80
C PHE A 172 20.80 14.28 -7.55
N TYR A 173 20.00 14.47 -8.61
CA TYR A 173 18.54 14.54 -8.51
C TYR A 173 17.94 13.25 -7.94
N ARG A 174 18.37 12.07 -8.42
CA ARG A 174 17.89 10.77 -7.91
C ARG A 174 18.29 10.50 -6.46
N GLU A 175 19.55 10.75 -6.10
CA GLU A 175 20.06 10.56 -4.74
C GLU A 175 19.37 11.48 -3.73
N ASN A 176 18.92 12.65 -4.18
CA ASN A 176 18.14 13.58 -3.38
C ASN A 176 16.63 13.41 -3.58
N SER A 177 16.14 12.28 -4.07
CA SER A 177 14.69 12.02 -4.08
C SER A 177 14.11 12.12 -2.65
N VAL A 178 12.88 12.62 -2.50
CA VAL A 178 12.24 12.73 -1.18
C VAL A 178 11.55 11.40 -0.87
N PRO A 179 11.95 10.67 0.19
CA PRO A 179 11.30 9.42 0.58
C PRO A 179 9.85 9.62 1.01
N GLU A 180 9.05 8.56 0.92
CA GLU A 180 7.64 8.59 1.32
C GLU A 180 7.50 8.87 2.82
N GLU A 181 8.35 8.29 3.64
CA GLU A 181 8.37 8.47 5.10
C GLU A 181 8.58 9.96 5.44
N THR A 182 9.45 10.64 4.70
CA THR A 182 9.67 12.09 4.86
C THR A 182 8.44 12.90 4.45
N LEU A 183 7.77 12.53 3.36
CA LEU A 183 6.52 13.20 2.96
C LEU A 183 5.41 13.02 4.02
N ARG A 184 5.29 11.81 4.57
CA ARG A 184 4.33 11.51 5.65
C ARG A 184 4.65 12.29 6.91
N GLU A 185 5.92 12.34 7.31
CA GLU A 185 6.39 13.15 8.45
C GLU A 185 6.09 14.65 8.26
N ILE A 186 6.39 15.22 7.07
CA ILE A 186 6.05 16.61 6.73
C ILE A 186 4.53 16.84 6.81
N ALA A 187 3.73 15.91 6.27
CA ALA A 187 2.28 16.04 6.22
C ALA A 187 1.63 16.20 7.62
N ARG A 188 2.28 15.69 8.67
CA ARG A 188 1.85 15.82 10.08
C ARG A 188 2.60 16.91 10.86
N SER A 189 3.63 17.52 10.28
CA SER A 189 4.42 18.55 10.95
C SER A 189 3.64 19.86 11.12
N GLU A 190 3.78 20.53 12.27
CA GLU A 190 3.10 21.79 12.59
C GLU A 190 3.29 22.89 11.52
N PRO A 191 4.50 23.16 10.99
CA PRO A 191 4.70 24.19 9.98
C PRO A 191 3.84 23.96 8.74
N TRP A 192 3.73 22.71 8.29
CA TRP A 192 2.90 22.37 7.13
C TRP A 192 1.42 22.32 7.48
N ARG A 193 1.02 21.77 8.63
CA ARG A 193 -0.39 21.69 9.06
C ARG A 193 -1.02 23.09 9.14
N GLY A 194 -0.28 24.09 9.63
CA GLY A 194 -0.72 25.49 9.62
C GLY A 194 -1.00 26.00 8.20
N MET A 195 -0.06 25.78 7.27
CA MET A 195 -0.22 26.17 5.86
C MET A 195 -1.38 25.42 5.18
N TRP A 196 -1.46 24.11 5.37
CA TRP A 196 -2.49 23.24 4.81
C TRP A 196 -3.89 23.68 5.24
N ASN A 197 -4.11 23.87 6.54
CA ASN A 197 -5.40 24.26 7.09
C ASN A 197 -5.80 25.68 6.69
N GLY A 198 -4.85 26.63 6.70
CA GLY A 198 -5.10 28.01 6.27
C GLY A 198 -5.30 28.15 4.75
N GLY A 199 -4.77 27.23 3.96
CA GLY A 199 -4.82 27.27 2.49
C GLY A 199 -5.83 26.32 1.84
N LYS A 200 -6.72 25.67 2.60
CA LYS A 200 -7.78 24.84 2.01
C LYS A 200 -8.65 25.71 1.08
N GLY A 201 -8.66 25.38 -0.21
CA GLY A 201 -9.39 26.12 -1.25
C GLY A 201 -8.63 27.29 -1.89
N THR A 202 -7.33 27.44 -1.60
CA THR A 202 -6.48 28.48 -2.21
C THR A 202 -5.28 27.87 -2.96
N GLN A 203 -4.43 28.72 -3.54
CA GLN A 203 -3.18 28.30 -4.20
C GLN A 203 -2.07 28.06 -3.16
N LEU A 204 -2.09 26.90 -2.48
CA LEU A 204 -1.09 26.49 -1.46
C LEU A 204 0.37 26.66 -1.91
N PHE A 205 0.63 26.49 -3.20
CA PHE A 205 1.96 26.59 -3.80
C PHE A 205 2.12 27.79 -4.75
N GLY A 206 1.18 28.74 -4.71
CA GLY A 206 1.18 29.92 -5.60
C GLY A 206 0.90 29.60 -7.07
N VAL A 207 0.43 28.39 -7.39
CA VAL A 207 0.07 27.94 -8.74
C VAL A 207 -1.28 27.19 -8.73
N PRO A 208 -2.00 27.14 -9.87
CA PRO A 208 -3.18 26.29 -10.01
C PRO A 208 -2.86 24.81 -9.81
N PHE A 209 -3.85 24.02 -9.39
CA PHE A 209 -3.69 22.58 -9.15
C PHE A 209 -3.19 21.81 -10.39
N SER A 210 -3.51 22.27 -11.61
CA SER A 210 -3.00 21.66 -12.85
C SER A 210 -1.49 21.83 -13.07
N LYS A 211 -0.83 22.70 -12.30
CA LYS A 211 0.59 23.03 -12.42
C LYS A 211 1.41 22.68 -11.17
N ILE A 212 0.81 22.03 -10.17
CA ILE A 212 1.56 21.57 -9.01
C ILE A 212 2.44 20.38 -9.39
N THR A 213 3.56 20.23 -8.69
CA THR A 213 4.51 19.14 -8.93
C THR A 213 3.98 17.82 -8.36
N ALA A 214 4.59 16.70 -8.79
CA ALA A 214 4.22 15.38 -8.27
C ALA A 214 4.41 15.29 -6.74
N LEU A 215 5.47 15.88 -6.20
CA LEU A 215 5.71 15.92 -4.75
C LEU A 215 4.69 16.77 -4.00
N GLN A 216 4.31 17.92 -4.55
CA GLN A 216 3.27 18.79 -3.99
C GLN A 216 1.91 18.07 -3.95
N SER A 217 1.54 17.40 -5.05
CA SER A 217 0.32 16.59 -5.13
C SER A 217 0.31 15.44 -4.11
N ARG A 218 1.44 14.72 -3.96
CA ARG A 218 1.59 13.66 -2.95
C ARG A 218 1.48 14.22 -1.53
N LEU A 219 2.12 15.35 -1.24
CA LEU A 219 2.03 15.99 0.07
C LEU A 219 0.59 16.38 0.42
N CYS A 220 -0.17 16.96 -0.52
CA CYS A 220 -1.59 17.22 -0.34
C CYS A 220 -2.40 15.93 -0.11
N SER A 221 -2.06 14.85 -0.82
CA SER A 221 -2.73 13.55 -0.68
C SER A 221 -2.53 12.95 0.71
N TYR A 222 -1.30 12.94 1.23
CA TYR A 222 -1.04 12.52 2.61
C TYR A 222 -1.72 13.44 3.63
N SER A 223 -1.75 14.75 3.38
CA SER A 223 -2.43 15.71 4.27
C SER A 223 -3.92 15.41 4.39
N ARG A 224 -4.58 15.10 3.26
CA ARG A 224 -5.98 14.64 3.24
C ARG A 224 -6.17 13.29 3.91
N MET A 225 -5.23 12.35 3.70
CA MET A 225 -5.25 11.06 4.39
C MET A 225 -5.22 11.26 5.90
N TYR A 226 -4.32 12.10 6.42
CA TYR A 226 -4.24 12.39 7.85
C TYR A 226 -5.49 13.12 8.37
N ASP A 227 -6.03 14.10 7.63
CA ASP A 227 -7.33 14.71 7.97
C ASP A 227 -8.42 13.64 8.14
N SER A 228 -8.52 12.71 7.18
CA SER A 228 -9.49 11.62 7.23
C SER A 228 -9.27 10.66 8.40
N VAL A 229 -8.01 10.44 8.81
CA VAL A 229 -7.69 9.64 10.00
C VAL A 229 -8.17 10.36 11.26
N PHE A 230 -7.81 11.64 11.43
CA PHE A 230 -8.20 12.43 12.61
C PHE A 230 -9.71 12.63 12.74
N GLU A 231 -10.43 12.72 11.61
CA GLU A 231 -11.89 12.87 11.55
C GLU A 231 -12.64 11.53 11.70
N HIS A 232 -11.95 10.39 11.65
CA HIS A 232 -12.60 9.08 11.72
C HIS A 232 -13.18 8.80 13.12
N PRO A 233 -14.44 8.31 13.25
CA PRO A 233 -15.04 8.01 14.56
C PRO A 233 -14.24 7.00 15.40
N GLU A 234 -13.59 6.06 14.72
CA GLU A 234 -12.70 5.06 15.33
C GLU A 234 -11.21 5.39 15.07
N SER A 235 -10.87 6.68 15.06
CA SER A 235 -9.49 7.14 14.88
C SER A 235 -8.56 6.47 15.90
N PRO A 236 -7.38 5.95 15.49
CA PRO A 236 -6.43 5.36 16.41
C PRO A 236 -5.74 6.45 17.25
N ASN A 237 -5.06 6.07 18.32
CA ASN A 237 -4.32 7.03 19.14
C ASN A 237 -3.14 7.66 18.36
N ASP A 238 -2.72 8.86 18.77
CA ASP A 238 -1.66 9.64 18.10
C ASP A 238 -0.36 8.85 17.88
N LYS A 239 0.01 7.99 18.82
CA LYS A 239 1.24 7.19 18.70
C LYS A 239 1.17 6.14 17.60
N VAL A 240 -0.03 5.67 17.24
CA VAL A 240 -0.25 4.82 16.06
C VAL A 240 -0.20 5.66 14.80
N ILE A 241 -0.76 6.88 14.82
CA ILE A 241 -0.76 7.81 13.67
C ILE A 241 0.67 8.23 13.29
N GLU A 242 1.52 8.44 14.29
CA GLU A 242 2.95 8.75 14.11
C GLU A 242 3.77 7.57 13.57
N ASP A 243 3.26 6.34 13.68
CA ASP A 243 3.94 5.10 13.29
C ASP A 243 3.37 4.57 11.97
N ASP A 244 4.06 4.85 10.85
CA ASP A 244 3.54 4.58 9.51
C ASP A 244 3.16 3.11 9.27
N ASP A 245 3.94 2.15 9.78
CA ASP A 245 3.63 0.71 9.65
C ASP A 245 2.35 0.35 10.40
N CYS A 246 2.14 0.92 11.59
CA CYS A 246 0.97 0.64 12.41
C CYS A 246 -0.28 1.36 11.88
N LEU A 247 -0.13 2.58 11.37
CA LEU A 247 -1.21 3.29 10.69
C LEU A 247 -1.66 2.56 9.42
N ASP A 248 -0.71 2.06 8.63
CA ASP A 248 -1.02 1.22 7.47
C ASP A 248 -1.74 -0.07 7.88
N GLY A 249 -1.33 -0.68 8.99
CA GLY A 249 -2.03 -1.81 9.59
C GLY A 249 -3.46 -1.49 10.01
N TRP A 250 -3.71 -0.28 10.53
CA TRP A 250 -5.05 0.21 10.86
C TRP A 250 -5.91 0.42 9.61
N PHE A 251 -5.36 0.98 8.51
CA PHE A 251 -6.09 1.07 7.24
C PHE A 251 -6.52 -0.31 6.72
N ILE A 252 -5.62 -1.30 6.80
CA ILE A 252 -5.93 -2.68 6.42
C ILE A 252 -7.03 -3.26 7.31
N PHE A 253 -6.95 -3.03 8.62
CA PHE A 253 -7.99 -3.45 9.57
C PHE A 253 -9.35 -2.85 9.22
N GLN A 254 -9.42 -1.53 9.00
CA GLN A 254 -10.66 -0.83 8.64
C GLN A 254 -11.23 -1.26 7.29
N LYS A 255 -10.36 -1.53 6.30
CA LYS A 255 -10.80 -2.08 5.01
C LYS A 255 -11.45 -3.45 5.19
N ARG A 256 -10.79 -4.38 5.89
CA ARG A 256 -11.30 -5.74 6.13
C ARG A 256 -12.59 -5.74 6.96
N LYS A 257 -12.70 -4.85 7.94
CA LYS A 257 -13.91 -4.66 8.75
C LYS A 257 -15.09 -4.22 7.88
N ARG A 258 -14.91 -3.16 7.08
CA ARG A 258 -15.96 -2.67 6.17
C ARG A 258 -16.37 -3.69 5.12
N GLU A 259 -15.43 -4.43 4.54
CA GLU A 259 -15.75 -5.50 3.58
C GLU A 259 -16.58 -6.61 4.24
N LYS A 260 -16.24 -6.98 5.47
CA LYS A 260 -17.01 -7.96 6.24
C LYS A 260 -18.42 -7.44 6.57
N GLU A 261 -18.56 -6.21 7.04
CA GLU A 261 -19.84 -5.58 7.36
C GLU A 261 -20.73 -5.42 6.13
N LYS A 262 -20.15 -5.00 5.00
CA LYS A 262 -20.88 -4.88 3.73
C LYS A 262 -21.44 -6.23 3.28
N LYS A 263 -20.63 -7.29 3.32
CA LYS A 263 -21.06 -8.64 2.95
C LYS A 263 -22.11 -9.20 3.90
N GLN A 264 -21.94 -8.97 5.21
CA GLN A 264 -22.97 -9.33 6.19
C GLN A 264 -24.29 -8.61 5.87
N SER A 265 -24.25 -7.31 5.57
CA SER A 265 -25.45 -6.55 5.21
C SER A 265 -26.09 -7.02 3.90
N GLU A 266 -25.29 -7.45 2.90
CA GLU A 266 -25.79 -8.02 1.66
C GLU A 266 -26.52 -9.35 1.92
N ILE A 267 -25.94 -10.24 2.73
CA ILE A 267 -26.58 -11.50 3.15
C ILE A 267 -27.85 -11.22 3.95
N ASP A 268 -27.80 -10.31 4.93
CA ASP A 268 -28.95 -9.95 5.76
C ASP A 268 -30.10 -9.36 4.91
N GLY A 269 -29.76 -8.64 3.85
CA GLY A 269 -30.71 -8.12 2.86
C GLY A 269 -31.36 -9.21 2.00
N MET A 270 -30.66 -10.31 1.73
CA MET A 270 -31.23 -11.50 1.05
C MET A 270 -32.17 -12.29 1.97
N ILE A 271 -32.01 -12.18 3.30
CA ILE A 271 -32.88 -12.84 4.28
C ILE A 271 -34.19 -12.04 4.42
N THR A 272 -35.15 -12.39 3.57
CA THR A 272 -36.48 -11.78 3.51
C THR A 272 -37.46 -12.28 4.59
N ASN A 273 -37.15 -13.39 5.26
CA ASN A 273 -38.05 -14.05 6.22
C ASN A 273 -37.49 -14.01 7.65
N GLU A 274 -38.27 -13.50 8.62
CA GLU A 274 -37.89 -13.43 10.03
C GLU A 274 -37.60 -14.80 10.67
N LYS A 275 -38.24 -15.88 10.21
CA LYS A 275 -37.92 -17.24 10.68
C LYS A 275 -36.51 -17.67 10.30
N ILE A 276 -36.01 -17.23 9.14
CA ILE A 276 -34.65 -17.52 8.68
C ILE A 276 -33.66 -16.65 9.43
N ARG A 277 -34.01 -15.37 9.69
CA ARG A 277 -33.15 -14.44 10.46
C ARG A 277 -32.90 -14.91 11.89
N ASN A 278 -33.89 -15.56 12.51
CA ASN A 278 -33.80 -16.11 13.86
C ASN A 278 -33.34 -17.58 13.89
N ALA A 279 -32.92 -18.14 12.75
CA ALA A 279 -32.39 -19.50 12.72
C ALA A 279 -30.98 -19.53 13.30
N ASP A 280 -30.66 -20.61 14.01
CA ASP A 280 -29.31 -20.84 14.53
C ASP A 280 -28.27 -20.97 13.40
N GLU A 281 -28.72 -21.38 12.20
CA GLU A 281 -27.88 -21.57 11.01
C GLU A 281 -28.61 -21.08 9.76
N ILE A 282 -27.88 -20.36 8.91
CA ILE A 282 -28.37 -19.86 7.63
C ILE A 282 -27.46 -20.39 6.54
N TYR A 283 -28.03 -21.19 5.63
CA TYR A 283 -27.33 -21.65 4.44
C TYR A 283 -27.47 -20.63 3.31
N VAL A 284 -26.34 -20.11 2.85
CA VAL A 284 -26.26 -19.22 1.69
C VAL A 284 -25.62 -20.00 0.53
N VAL A 285 -26.31 -20.07 -0.61
CA VAL A 285 -25.79 -20.75 -1.81
C VAL A 285 -24.83 -19.81 -2.52
N ALA A 286 -23.55 -20.19 -2.56
CA ALA A 286 -22.52 -19.44 -3.27
C ALA A 286 -22.59 -19.66 -4.79
N GLN A 287 -22.24 -18.64 -5.57
CA GLN A 287 -22.21 -18.73 -7.03
C GLN A 287 -20.96 -19.42 -7.56
N ASN A 288 -19.86 -19.31 -6.82
CA ASN A 288 -18.58 -19.91 -7.17
C ASN A 288 -17.75 -20.20 -5.90
N ARG A 289 -16.57 -20.79 -6.08
CA ARG A 289 -15.71 -21.20 -4.97
C ARG A 289 -15.15 -20.02 -4.17
N GLU A 290 -14.92 -18.89 -4.83
CA GLU A 290 -14.40 -17.67 -4.18
C GLU A 290 -15.48 -17.09 -3.27
N ASP A 291 -16.68 -16.90 -3.79
CA ASP A 291 -17.88 -16.47 -3.06
C ASP A 291 -18.17 -17.38 -1.86
N ALA A 292 -18.05 -18.71 -2.03
CA ALA A 292 -18.19 -19.66 -0.93
C ALA A 292 -17.17 -19.43 0.19
N SER A 293 -15.91 -19.16 -0.17
CA SER A 293 -14.87 -18.86 0.81
C SER A 293 -15.13 -17.53 1.52
N GLU A 294 -15.69 -16.55 0.83
CA GLU A 294 -16.01 -15.24 1.40
C GLU A 294 -17.16 -15.33 2.39
N ILE A 295 -18.26 -16.00 2.04
CA ILE A 295 -19.40 -16.29 2.92
C ILE A 295 -18.89 -17.05 4.17
N TYR A 296 -18.07 -18.07 3.99
CA TYR A 296 -17.49 -18.82 5.09
C TYR A 296 -16.66 -17.95 6.04
N ASN A 297 -15.92 -16.96 5.51
CA ASN A 297 -15.04 -16.09 6.29
C ASN A 297 -15.77 -15.00 7.09
N ILE A 298 -17.07 -14.80 6.86
CA ILE A 298 -17.91 -13.91 7.67
C ILE A 298 -18.09 -14.48 9.08
N ASN A 299 -18.15 -15.82 9.19
CA ASN A 299 -18.27 -16.52 10.46
C ASN A 299 -17.10 -16.22 11.41
N ASP A 300 -17.40 -16.14 12.71
CA ASP A 300 -16.37 -16.03 13.73
C ASP A 300 -15.55 -17.34 13.84
N PRO A 301 -14.40 -17.34 14.54
CA PRO A 301 -13.56 -18.53 14.68
C PRO A 301 -14.27 -19.74 15.29
N THR A 302 -15.21 -19.55 16.20
CA THR A 302 -15.97 -20.62 16.86
C THR A 302 -16.92 -21.27 15.87
N ALA A 303 -17.71 -20.46 15.16
CA ALA A 303 -18.62 -20.95 14.12
C ALA A 303 -17.86 -21.72 13.01
N ARG A 304 -16.71 -21.22 12.56
CA ARG A 304 -15.85 -21.92 11.58
C ARG A 304 -15.31 -23.25 12.10
N ASN A 305 -14.97 -23.34 13.38
CA ASN A 305 -14.54 -24.61 13.97
C ASN A 305 -15.69 -25.62 14.04
N ILE A 306 -16.91 -25.18 14.40
CA ILE A 306 -18.10 -26.03 14.38
C ILE A 306 -18.35 -26.58 12.98
N ILE A 307 -18.32 -25.72 11.95
CA ILE A 307 -18.47 -26.16 10.55
C ILE A 307 -17.42 -27.21 10.19
N ARG A 308 -16.14 -26.98 10.53
CA ARG A 308 -15.06 -27.94 10.26
C ARG A 308 -15.25 -29.27 10.98
N GLU A 309 -15.64 -29.26 12.25
CA GLU A 309 -15.91 -30.48 13.04
C GLU A 309 -17.05 -31.28 12.41
N ARG A 310 -18.12 -30.60 11.99
CA ARG A 310 -19.26 -31.24 11.32
C ARG A 310 -18.88 -31.82 9.97
N ASP A 311 -18.15 -31.07 9.13
CA ASP A 311 -17.67 -31.55 7.83
C ASP A 311 -16.81 -32.81 7.98
N GLN A 312 -15.89 -32.83 8.96
CA GLN A 312 -15.08 -34.02 9.26
C GLN A 312 -15.93 -35.22 9.66
N LYS A 313 -16.99 -34.99 10.43
CA LYS A 313 -17.87 -36.06 10.92
C LYS A 313 -18.78 -36.62 9.82
N ILE A 314 -19.19 -35.78 8.88
CA ILE A 314 -20.07 -36.11 7.75
C ILE A 314 -19.28 -36.75 6.59
N THR A 315 -18.03 -36.33 6.38
CA THR A 315 -17.18 -36.83 5.29
C THR A 315 -17.04 -38.35 5.36
N GLY A 316 -17.47 -39.05 4.31
CA GLY A 316 -17.38 -40.51 4.20
C GLY A 316 -18.52 -41.29 4.85
N LYS A 317 -19.60 -40.63 5.28
CA LYS A 317 -20.83 -41.28 5.78
C LYS A 317 -22.03 -40.98 4.89
N GLU A 318 -22.90 -41.96 4.68
CA GLU A 318 -24.14 -41.79 3.89
C GLU A 318 -25.23 -40.95 4.60
N GLY A 319 -25.04 -40.68 5.89
CA GLY A 319 -25.93 -39.82 6.66
C GLY A 319 -25.56 -39.82 8.15
N ILE A 320 -25.79 -38.68 8.80
CA ILE A 320 -25.65 -38.49 10.24
C ILE A 320 -26.91 -37.81 10.75
N LYS A 321 -27.39 -38.22 11.93
CA LYS A 321 -28.50 -37.50 12.57
C LYS A 321 -27.97 -36.21 13.21
N PHE A 322 -28.78 -35.15 13.19
CA PHE A 322 -28.41 -33.87 13.82
C PHE A 322 -28.00 -34.02 15.31
N THR A 323 -28.68 -34.87 16.07
CA THR A 323 -28.36 -35.17 17.49
C THR A 323 -27.03 -35.90 17.68
N GLU A 324 -26.42 -36.39 16.62
CA GLU A 324 -25.13 -37.07 16.64
C GLU A 324 -23.97 -36.11 16.36
N LEU A 325 -24.24 -34.83 16.05
CA LEU A 325 -23.19 -33.81 15.89
C LEU A 325 -22.60 -33.43 17.26
N ASP A 326 -21.28 -33.27 17.33
CA ASP A 326 -20.56 -33.09 18.60
C ASP A 326 -20.96 -31.79 19.31
N ASP A 327 -21.19 -30.72 18.56
CA ASP A 327 -21.65 -29.45 19.11
C ASP A 327 -23.07 -29.54 19.68
N VAL A 328 -23.98 -30.24 19.00
CA VAL A 328 -25.35 -30.50 19.46
C VAL A 328 -25.36 -31.34 20.73
N GLN A 329 -24.52 -32.37 20.81
CA GLN A 329 -24.39 -33.19 22.02
C GLN A 329 -23.86 -32.39 23.21
N ARG A 330 -22.87 -31.52 22.99
CA ARG A 330 -22.36 -30.60 24.02
C ARG A 330 -23.46 -29.65 24.51
N GLN A 331 -24.24 -29.05 23.61
CA GLN A 331 -25.37 -28.19 23.99
C GLN A 331 -26.41 -28.95 24.82
N LEU A 332 -26.84 -30.13 24.37
CA LEU A 332 -27.80 -30.97 25.10
C LEU A 332 -27.30 -31.32 26.51
N GLN A 333 -26.00 -31.55 26.67
CA GLN A 333 -25.41 -31.84 27.97
C GLN A 333 -25.35 -30.61 28.88
N VAL A 334 -25.02 -29.43 28.34
CA VAL A 334 -25.07 -28.16 29.08
C VAL A 334 -26.49 -27.84 29.52
N GLU A 335 -27.50 -28.03 28.68
CA GLU A 335 -28.90 -27.83 29.03
C GLU A 335 -29.38 -28.80 30.12
N LYS A 336 -28.99 -30.08 30.03
CA LYS A 336 -29.27 -31.07 31.08
C LYS A 336 -28.68 -30.63 32.42
N ASN A 337 -27.43 -30.15 32.40
CA ASN A 337 -26.75 -29.67 33.61
C ASN A 337 -27.42 -28.42 34.20
N LYS A 338 -27.86 -27.48 33.34
CA LYS A 338 -28.64 -26.30 33.79
C LYS A 338 -29.97 -26.70 34.41
N LYS A 339 -30.77 -27.54 33.75
CA LYS A 339 -32.05 -28.02 34.28
C LYS A 339 -31.87 -28.73 35.62
N PHE A 340 -30.82 -29.54 35.76
CA PHE A 340 -30.50 -30.19 37.03
C PHE A 340 -30.15 -29.18 38.14
N ALA A 341 -29.33 -28.18 37.84
CA ALA A 341 -28.97 -27.12 38.77
C ALA A 341 -30.18 -26.26 39.19
N ASP A 342 -31.07 -25.93 38.25
CA ASP A 342 -32.29 -25.15 38.53
C ASP A 342 -33.29 -25.94 39.36
N THR A 343 -33.43 -27.25 39.10
CA THR A 343 -34.25 -28.15 39.92
C THR A 343 -33.70 -28.26 41.35
N MET A 344 -32.38 -28.34 41.50
CA MET A 344 -31.72 -28.34 42.81
C MET A 344 -31.83 -27.01 43.57
N ARG A 345 -31.90 -25.88 42.86
CA ARG A 345 -32.14 -24.56 43.46
C ARG A 345 -33.60 -24.39 43.88
N SER A 346 -34.54 -24.84 43.04
CA SER A 346 -35.98 -24.85 43.34
C SER A 346 -36.33 -25.72 44.55
N ASN A 347 -35.59 -26.80 44.80
CA ASN A 347 -35.81 -27.68 45.96
C ASN A 347 -35.15 -27.17 47.26
N ARG A 348 -34.47 -26.01 47.23
CA ARG A 348 -33.82 -25.38 48.39
C ARG A 348 -34.51 -24.09 48.89
N THR A 349 -35.55 -23.65 48.19
CA THR A 349 -36.54 -22.65 48.62
C THR A 349 -37.83 -23.36 48.98
#